data_AF-A0A445E0F7-F1
#
_entry.id   AF-A0A445E0F7-F1
#
_cell.length_a   1.000
_cell.length_b   1.000
_cell.length_c   1.000
_cell.angle_alpha   90.00
_cell.angle_beta   90.00
_cell.angle_gamma   90.00
#
_symmetry.space_group_name_H-M   'P 1'
#
loop_
_entity.id
_entity.type
_entity.pdbx_description
1 polymer ?
#
loop_
_entity_poly.entity_id
_entity_poly.type
_entity_poly.pdbx_seq_one_letter_code
_entity_poly.pdbx_strand_id
1 'polypeptide(L)'
;MEDKEEMESLLGQAEIWKFMTSFTDSMALKCAVELGIADIIERHGESLPLWKIGEEIEDAASPEISMLERIMRVLVRRKIFSAQHSENGDTVYGATRASKWILRDAKMTLAPMLLLENHPIHLNPAHYISQCIREGMQNGTAFFKCHGHEQFVMTGLDPEYNRLFNEGMVCTARVVSKAVISGYKDGFKEIKSLVDVGGGIGGSLSEIVKAFPHIKGINFDLPHVVATAPMYDGVTHVGGDMFASIPQADAIYMKWILHDWSDEHCIKILKNCKKAIGESGKVIIVDHVLKPEGNGVFDDTGFAFDMMLLAHNSGGKERTQENWNCLFKETGFPRYNIININALPSIIEAFPV
;
A
#
# COMPACT_ATOMS: atom_id res chain seq x y z
N MET A 1 39.44 14.03 22.52
CA MET A 1 38.07 14.29 23.04
C MET A 1 37.36 15.20 22.05
N GLU A 2 37.99 16.32 21.69
CA GLU A 2 37.61 17.22 20.59
C GLU A 2 37.39 16.48 19.25
N ASP A 3 38.34 15.68 18.77
CA ASP A 3 38.18 14.87 17.53
C ASP A 3 36.99 13.89 17.55
N LYS A 4 36.58 13.42 18.73
CA LYS A 4 35.43 12.51 18.86
C LYS A 4 34.12 13.30 18.78
N GLU A 5 34.06 14.46 19.42
CA GLU A 5 32.90 15.35 19.39
C GLU A 5 32.65 15.91 17.99
N GLU A 6 33.70 16.28 17.26
CA GLU A 6 33.60 16.70 15.86
C GLU A 6 33.08 15.57 14.95
N MET A 7 33.56 14.34 15.16
CA MET A 7 33.10 13.18 14.40
C MET A 7 31.63 12.86 14.66
N GLU A 8 31.19 12.84 15.92
CA GLU A 8 29.78 12.63 16.27
C GLU A 8 28.88 13.74 15.68
N SER A 9 29.34 14.99 15.69
CA SER A 9 28.64 16.12 15.07
C SER A 9 28.49 15.93 13.55
N LEU A 10 29.55 15.49 12.87
CA LEU A 10 29.51 15.19 11.43
C LEU A 10 28.55 14.04 11.10
N LEU A 11 28.54 12.98 11.91
CA LEU A 11 27.63 11.86 11.76
C LEU A 11 26.17 12.31 11.90
N GLY A 12 25.87 13.07 12.96
CA GLY A 12 24.54 13.65 13.17
C GLY A 12 24.10 14.56 12.02
N GLN A 13 25.02 15.36 11.46
CA GLN A 13 24.74 16.16 10.26
C GLN A 13 24.39 15.26 9.07
N ALA A 14 25.20 14.25 8.78
CA ALA A 14 24.98 13.35 7.64
C ALA A 14 23.63 12.61 7.73
N GLU A 15 23.24 12.20 8.94
CA GLU A 15 21.94 11.56 9.21
C GLU A 15 20.77 12.48 8.88
N ILE A 16 20.78 13.73 9.37
CA ILE A 16 19.71 14.70 9.09
C ILE A 16 19.65 15.04 7.60
N TRP A 17 20.80 15.19 6.92
CA TRP A 17 20.84 15.46 5.50
C TRP A 17 20.20 14.33 4.66
N LYS A 18 20.36 13.08 5.09
CA LYS A 18 19.71 11.93 4.45
C LYS A 18 18.18 12.03 4.53
N PHE A 19 17.62 12.36 5.69
CA PHE A 19 16.17 12.53 5.83
C PHE A 19 15.66 13.76 5.07
N MET A 20 16.37 14.90 5.19
CA MET A 20 16.04 16.15 4.50
C MET A 20 15.91 15.97 2.98
N THR A 21 16.76 15.12 2.40
CA THR A 21 16.82 14.91 0.94
C THR A 21 16.14 13.62 0.48
N SER A 22 15.52 12.86 1.38
CA SER A 22 14.92 11.55 1.09
C SER A 22 13.85 11.59 -0.03
N PHE A 23 13.08 12.69 -0.12
CA PHE A 23 12.09 12.89 -1.18
C PHE A 23 12.69 12.83 -2.59
N THR A 24 13.96 13.17 -2.75
CA THR A 24 14.64 13.19 -4.06
C THR A 24 14.76 11.79 -4.67
N ASP A 25 14.95 10.76 -3.83
CA ASP A 25 14.99 9.37 -4.28
C ASP A 25 13.61 8.93 -4.81
N SER A 26 12.53 9.31 -4.10
CA SER A 26 11.15 9.02 -4.51
C SER A 26 10.77 9.73 -5.80
N MET A 27 11.12 11.02 -5.95
CA MET A 27 10.87 11.78 -7.17
C MET A 27 11.66 11.25 -8.38
N ALA A 28 12.90 10.82 -8.18
CA ALA A 28 13.67 10.17 -9.24
C ALA A 28 13.02 8.85 -9.68
N LEU A 29 12.49 8.06 -8.75
CA LEU A 29 11.79 6.81 -9.06
C LEU A 29 10.47 7.07 -9.77
N LYS A 30 9.69 8.07 -9.33
CA LYS A 30 8.47 8.53 -10.01
C LYS A 30 8.78 8.93 -11.44
N CYS A 31 9.81 9.74 -11.66
CA CYS A 31 10.25 10.16 -12.99
C CYS A 31 10.60 8.95 -13.89
N ALA A 32 11.28 7.93 -13.35
CA ALA A 32 11.56 6.71 -14.11
C ALA A 32 10.30 5.95 -14.52
N VAL A 33 9.26 5.94 -13.68
CA VAL A 33 7.95 5.38 -14.02
C VAL A 33 7.24 6.23 -15.06
N GLU A 34 7.22 7.56 -14.92
CA GLU A 34 6.57 8.50 -15.85
C GLU A 34 7.23 8.54 -17.23
N LEU A 35 8.53 8.23 -17.32
CA LEU A 35 9.27 8.13 -18.58
C LEU A 35 9.35 6.71 -19.14
N GLY A 36 8.84 5.70 -18.42
CA GLY A 36 8.80 4.30 -18.90
C GLY A 36 10.19 3.67 -19.02
N ILE A 37 11.17 4.15 -18.24
CA ILE A 37 12.57 3.73 -18.37
C ILE A 37 12.73 2.22 -18.15
N ALA A 38 12.06 1.70 -17.12
CA ALA A 38 12.10 0.26 -16.83
C ALA A 38 11.50 -0.57 -17.96
N ASP A 39 10.39 -0.10 -18.53
CA ASP A 39 9.69 -0.76 -19.63
C ASP A 39 10.53 -0.76 -20.92
N ILE A 40 11.21 0.34 -21.24
CA ILE A 40 12.11 0.45 -22.40
C ILE A 40 13.27 -0.56 -22.29
N ILE A 41 13.92 -0.63 -21.13
CA ILE A 41 15.03 -1.56 -20.88
C ILE A 41 14.54 -3.02 -20.91
N GLU A 42 13.43 -3.34 -20.24
CA GLU A 42 12.91 -4.72 -20.20
C GLU A 42 12.44 -5.19 -21.60
N ARG A 43 11.87 -4.29 -22.42
CA ARG A 43 11.46 -4.57 -23.80
C ARG A 43 12.64 -4.96 -24.71
N HIS A 44 13.79 -4.32 -24.52
CA HIS A 44 15.02 -4.67 -25.23
C HIS A 44 15.66 -5.96 -24.72
N GLY A 45 15.50 -6.25 -23.44
CA GLY A 45 16.09 -7.44 -22.82
C GLY A 45 17.61 -7.35 -22.60
N GLU A 46 18.19 -6.16 -22.76
CA GLU A 46 19.63 -5.89 -22.58
C GLU A 46 19.87 -4.50 -21.98
N SER A 47 21.12 -4.22 -21.59
CA SER A 47 21.51 -2.90 -21.08
C SER A 47 21.65 -1.90 -22.21
N LEU A 48 21.05 -0.71 -22.07
CA LEU A 48 20.99 0.30 -23.13
C LEU A 48 21.81 1.56 -22.80
N PRO A 49 22.46 2.21 -23.79
CA PRO A 49 23.04 3.51 -23.59
C PRO A 49 21.96 4.58 -23.38
N LEU A 50 22.30 5.67 -22.68
CA LEU A 50 21.33 6.68 -22.25
C LEU A 50 20.59 7.35 -23.41
N TRP A 51 21.28 7.63 -24.52
CA TRP A 51 20.68 8.25 -25.71
C TRP A 51 19.57 7.36 -26.30
N LYS A 52 19.78 6.04 -26.31
CA LYS A 52 18.82 5.07 -26.83
C LYS A 52 17.59 4.96 -25.94
N ILE A 53 17.77 5.02 -24.62
CA ILE A 53 16.66 5.14 -23.67
C ILE A 53 15.87 6.43 -23.96
N GLY A 54 16.58 7.55 -24.14
CA GLY A 54 15.97 8.85 -24.44
C GLY A 54 15.12 8.85 -25.71
N GLU A 55 15.62 8.28 -26.81
CA GLU A 55 14.91 8.18 -28.09
C GLU A 55 13.58 7.42 -28.01
N GLU A 56 13.43 6.53 -27.03
CA GLU A 56 12.24 5.69 -26.87
C GLU A 56 11.26 6.19 -25.80
N ILE A 57 11.56 7.33 -25.19
CA ILE A 57 10.60 7.98 -24.30
C ILE A 57 9.40 8.44 -25.14
N GLU A 58 8.22 7.92 -24.78
CA GLU A 58 6.96 8.28 -25.42
C GLU A 58 6.69 9.79 -25.28
N ASP A 59 6.13 10.39 -26.33
CA ASP A 59 5.80 11.82 -26.41
C ASP A 59 6.99 12.79 -26.18
N ALA A 60 8.24 12.32 -26.33
CA ALA A 60 9.45 13.14 -26.19
C ALA A 60 10.15 13.39 -27.53
N ALA A 61 9.82 14.50 -28.20
CA ALA A 61 10.45 14.88 -29.48
C ALA A 61 11.95 15.26 -29.35
N SER A 62 12.37 15.77 -28.17
CA SER A 62 13.75 16.17 -27.89
C SER A 62 14.05 16.00 -26.40
N PRO A 63 14.35 14.77 -25.94
CA PRO A 63 14.59 14.50 -24.52
C PRO A 63 15.88 15.20 -24.02
N GLU A 64 15.82 15.80 -22.84
CA GLU A 64 16.97 16.40 -22.16
C GLU A 64 17.85 15.33 -21.52
N ILE A 65 18.75 14.74 -22.31
CA ILE A 65 19.61 13.61 -21.91
C ILE A 65 20.47 13.94 -20.68
N SER A 66 20.92 15.20 -20.53
CA SER A 66 21.71 15.63 -19.36
C SER A 66 20.92 15.53 -18.04
N MET A 67 19.61 15.76 -18.08
CA MET A 67 18.72 15.59 -16.93
C MET A 67 18.48 14.10 -16.67
N LEU A 68 18.21 13.32 -17.72
CA LEU A 68 18.04 11.88 -17.63
C LEU A 68 19.27 11.20 -17.02
N GLU A 69 20.48 11.65 -17.38
CA GLU A 69 21.74 11.15 -16.82
C GLU A 69 21.79 11.32 -15.30
N ARG A 70 21.39 12.49 -14.79
CA ARG A 70 21.37 12.79 -13.36
C ARG A 70 20.35 11.94 -12.60
N ILE A 71 19.18 11.70 -13.20
CA ILE A 71 18.16 10.79 -12.65
C ILE A 71 18.71 9.37 -12.59
N MET A 72 19.25 8.86 -13.70
CA MET A 72 19.82 7.52 -13.76
C MET A 72 21.00 7.35 -12.80
N ARG A 73 21.83 8.38 -12.60
CA ARG A 73 22.93 8.35 -11.62
C ARG A 73 22.42 8.12 -10.19
N VAL A 74 21.33 8.78 -9.80
CA VAL A 74 20.68 8.56 -8.49
C VAL A 74 20.15 7.13 -8.41
N LEU A 75 19.38 6.70 -9.41
CA LEU A 75 18.74 5.38 -9.40
C LEU A 75 19.74 4.22 -9.45
N VAL A 76 20.87 4.39 -10.13
CA VAL A 76 21.99 3.43 -10.12
C VAL A 76 22.66 3.42 -8.75
N ARG A 77 22.90 4.59 -8.13
CA ARG A 77 23.46 4.66 -6.78
C ARG A 77 22.55 3.98 -5.75
N ARG A 78 21.23 4.04 -5.95
CA ARG A 78 20.21 3.33 -5.14
C ARG A 78 19.99 1.88 -5.56
N LYS A 79 20.73 1.38 -6.57
CA LYS A 79 20.64 0.01 -7.09
C LYS A 79 19.25 -0.35 -7.65
N ILE A 80 18.48 0.66 -8.08
CA ILE A 80 17.23 0.47 -8.81
C ILE A 80 17.54 0.02 -10.24
N PHE A 81 18.51 0.67 -10.89
CA PHE A 81 19.09 0.25 -12.17
C PHE A 81 20.56 -0.13 -11.98
N SER A 82 21.13 -0.88 -12.92
CA SER A 82 22.57 -1.12 -13.00
C SER A 82 23.20 -0.18 -14.03
N ALA A 83 24.50 0.08 -13.90
CA ALA A 83 25.29 0.72 -14.93
C ALA A 83 26.60 -0.04 -15.11
N GLN A 84 27.00 -0.24 -16.35
CA GLN A 84 28.25 -0.92 -16.72
C GLN A 84 28.85 -0.25 -17.96
N HIS A 85 30.15 -0.40 -18.17
CA HIS A 85 30.78 0.01 -19.42
C HIS A 85 30.62 -1.10 -20.46
N SER A 86 30.16 -0.74 -21.65
CA SER A 86 30.16 -1.61 -22.82
C SER A 86 31.58 -1.85 -23.34
N GLU A 87 31.73 -2.81 -24.26
CA GLU A 87 33.01 -3.06 -24.94
C GLU A 87 33.54 -1.82 -25.68
N ASN A 88 32.64 -0.92 -26.08
CA ASN A 88 32.96 0.32 -26.79
C ASN A 88 33.29 1.48 -25.82
N GLY A 89 33.25 1.27 -24.50
CA GLY A 89 33.53 2.26 -23.47
C GLY A 89 32.31 3.05 -22.99
N ASP A 90 31.20 3.01 -23.73
CA ASP A 90 29.95 3.71 -23.37
C ASP A 90 29.32 3.13 -22.11
N THR A 91 28.78 3.98 -21.24
CA THR A 91 27.96 3.53 -20.10
C THR A 91 26.59 3.09 -20.58
N VAL A 92 26.23 1.85 -20.25
CA VAL A 92 24.92 1.25 -20.53
C VAL A 92 24.20 0.90 -19.22
N TYR A 93 22.89 1.06 -19.23
CA TYR A 93 22.01 0.92 -18.08
C TYR A 93 21.13 -0.31 -18.21
N GLY A 94 21.09 -1.13 -17.17
CA GLY A 94 20.35 -2.39 -17.16
C GLY A 94 19.31 -2.47 -16.05
N ALA A 95 18.36 -3.38 -16.22
CA ALA A 95 17.36 -3.70 -15.21
C ALA A 95 17.99 -4.41 -14.00
N THR A 96 17.41 -4.21 -12.82
CA THR A 96 17.71 -4.99 -11.62
C THR A 96 16.44 -5.67 -11.11
N ARG A 97 16.57 -6.47 -10.04
CA ARG A 97 15.39 -7.00 -9.33
C ARG A 97 14.43 -5.90 -8.86
N ALA A 98 14.92 -4.69 -8.58
CA ALA A 98 14.10 -3.58 -8.07
C ALA A 98 13.36 -2.86 -9.20
N SER A 99 14.02 -2.55 -10.33
CA SER A 99 13.35 -1.89 -11.47
C SER A 99 12.22 -2.72 -12.05
N LYS A 100 12.25 -4.05 -11.93
CA LYS A 100 11.15 -4.93 -12.37
C LYS A 100 9.84 -4.69 -11.61
N TRP A 101 9.89 -4.12 -10.40
CA TRP A 101 8.69 -3.77 -9.64
C TRP A 101 8.04 -2.46 -10.08
N ILE A 102 8.65 -1.72 -11.00
CA ILE A 102 8.11 -0.45 -11.50
C ILE A 102 7.79 -0.49 -13.01
N LEU A 103 7.70 -1.69 -13.59
CA LEU A 103 7.16 -1.91 -14.94
C LEU A 103 5.66 -1.57 -14.95
N ARG A 104 5.19 -0.81 -15.94
CA ARG A 104 3.79 -0.35 -16.01
C ARG A 104 2.81 -1.49 -16.28
N ASP A 105 3.17 -2.38 -17.20
CA ASP A 105 2.27 -3.44 -17.69
C ASP A 105 2.43 -4.81 -17.00
N ALA A 106 3.37 -4.91 -16.04
CA ALA A 106 3.59 -6.17 -15.34
C ALA A 106 2.42 -6.50 -14.39
N LYS A 107 2.00 -7.78 -14.34
CA LYS A 107 0.94 -8.22 -13.40
C LYS A 107 1.32 -7.92 -11.94
N MET A 108 2.60 -8.05 -11.61
CA MET A 108 3.18 -7.79 -10.28
C MET A 108 4.02 -6.51 -10.35
N THR A 109 3.42 -5.39 -9.97
CA THR A 109 4.04 -4.06 -10.04
C THR A 109 3.60 -3.20 -8.86
N LEU A 110 4.44 -2.22 -8.53
CA LEU A 110 4.19 -1.14 -7.57
C LEU A 110 4.15 0.23 -8.26
N ALA A 111 4.27 0.30 -9.60
CA ALA A 111 4.27 1.55 -10.33
C ALA A 111 3.03 2.43 -10.05
N PRO A 112 1.78 1.92 -10.07
CA PRO A 112 0.60 2.74 -9.77
C PRO A 112 0.61 3.29 -8.34
N MET A 113 1.00 2.47 -7.36
CA MET A 113 1.13 2.90 -5.97
C MET A 113 2.19 3.99 -5.84
N LEU A 114 3.34 3.85 -6.48
CA LEU A 114 4.38 4.88 -6.47
C LEU A 114 3.88 6.22 -7.04
N LEU A 115 3.09 6.18 -8.13
CA LEU A 115 2.50 7.38 -8.72
C LEU A 115 1.48 8.02 -7.77
N LEU A 116 0.63 7.23 -7.11
CA LEU A 116 -0.32 7.69 -6.08
C LEU A 116 0.41 8.39 -4.93
N GLU A 117 1.40 7.71 -4.33
CA GLU A 117 2.16 8.21 -3.18
C GLU A 117 2.82 9.57 -3.43
N ASN A 118 3.19 9.81 -4.69
CA ASN A 118 3.86 11.03 -5.10
C ASN A 118 2.94 11.97 -5.91
N HIS A 119 1.62 11.75 -5.87
CA HIS A 119 0.65 12.67 -6.43
C HIS A 119 0.43 13.85 -5.46
N PRO A 120 0.35 15.11 -5.92
CA PRO A 120 0.21 16.26 -5.03
C PRO A 120 -1.00 16.19 -4.07
N ILE A 121 -2.14 15.64 -4.54
CA ILE A 121 -3.31 15.44 -3.67
C ILE A 121 -2.99 14.49 -2.51
N HIS A 122 -2.18 13.45 -2.73
CA HIS A 122 -1.83 12.47 -1.71
C HIS A 122 -0.70 12.94 -0.79
N LEU A 123 0.31 13.61 -1.36
CA LEU A 123 1.55 13.99 -0.66
C LEU A 123 1.42 15.30 0.15
N ASN A 124 0.77 16.33 -0.40
CA ASN A 124 0.70 17.65 0.23
C ASN A 124 0.10 17.69 1.65
N PRO A 125 -0.87 16.82 2.03
CA PRO A 125 -1.37 16.70 3.40
C PRO A 125 -0.28 16.57 4.47
N ALA A 126 0.86 15.96 4.14
CA ALA A 126 1.98 15.81 5.08
C ALA A 126 2.50 17.15 5.62
N HIS A 127 2.38 18.24 4.85
CA HIS A 127 2.78 19.58 5.30
C HIS A 127 1.90 20.14 6.44
N TYR A 128 0.69 19.59 6.63
CA TYR A 128 -0.28 20.05 7.62
C TYR A 128 -0.26 19.25 8.93
N ILE A 129 0.57 18.21 9.05
CA ILE A 129 0.67 17.38 10.26
C ILE A 129 1.04 18.25 11.48
N SER A 130 2.03 19.14 11.33
CA SER A 130 2.48 20.01 12.43
C SER A 130 1.37 20.95 12.93
N GLN A 131 0.50 21.41 12.04
CA GLN A 131 -0.66 22.22 12.39
C GLN A 131 -1.71 21.37 13.14
N CYS A 132 -1.99 20.16 12.68
CA CYS A 132 -2.92 19.24 13.34
C CYS A 132 -2.46 18.88 14.77
N ILE A 133 -1.15 18.75 15.01
CA ILE A 133 -0.62 18.51 16.36
C ILE A 133 -0.89 19.71 17.28
N ARG A 134 -0.75 20.94 16.78
CA ARG A 134 -0.97 22.16 17.58
C ARG A 134 -2.44 22.43 17.87
N GLU A 135 -3.30 22.21 16.88
CA GLU A 135 -4.71 22.61 16.94
C GLU A 135 -5.65 21.46 17.33
N GLY A 136 -5.17 20.22 17.28
CA GLY A 136 -6.00 19.03 17.30
C GLY A 136 -6.73 18.79 15.96
N MET A 137 -7.37 17.62 15.86
CA MET A 137 -8.09 17.18 14.65
C MET A 137 -9.61 17.44 14.71
N GLN A 138 -10.09 18.24 15.65
CA GLN A 138 -11.51 18.59 15.74
C GLN A 138 -12.02 19.32 14.49
N ASN A 139 -11.13 20.03 13.79
CA ASN A 139 -11.41 20.76 12.56
C ASN A 139 -10.93 20.00 11.30
N GLY A 140 -10.90 18.67 11.35
CA GLY A 140 -10.52 17.79 10.25
C GLY A 140 -9.07 17.32 10.26
N THR A 141 -8.79 16.35 9.39
CA THR A 141 -7.48 15.74 9.16
C THR A 141 -6.49 16.71 8.50
N ALA A 142 -5.22 16.31 8.37
CA ALA A 142 -4.25 17.07 7.59
C ALA A 142 -4.66 17.13 6.10
N PHE A 143 -5.26 16.05 5.60
CA PHE A 143 -5.86 16.00 4.27
C PHE A 143 -6.99 17.02 4.12
N PHE A 144 -7.91 17.09 5.09
CA PHE A 144 -8.99 18.09 5.09
C PHE A 144 -8.44 19.53 5.13
N LYS A 145 -7.44 19.82 5.96
CA LYS A 145 -6.83 21.16 6.00
C LYS A 145 -6.14 21.56 4.70
N CYS A 146 -5.58 20.59 3.98
CA CYS A 146 -4.93 20.82 2.69
C CYS A 146 -5.94 21.07 1.56
N HIS A 147 -7.02 20.29 1.51
CA HIS A 147 -7.90 20.22 0.34
C HIS A 147 -9.37 20.61 0.57
N GLY A 148 -9.78 20.85 1.82
CA GLY A 148 -11.15 21.21 2.20
C GLY A 148 -12.14 20.04 2.26
N HIS A 149 -11.70 18.81 1.97
CA HIS A 149 -12.50 17.59 1.96
C HIS A 149 -11.70 16.43 2.56
N GLU A 150 -12.38 15.46 3.18
CA GLU A 150 -11.73 14.22 3.64
C GLU A 150 -11.37 13.31 2.45
N GLN A 151 -10.37 12.43 2.61
CA GLN A 151 -9.81 11.61 1.52
C GLN A 151 -10.88 10.86 0.70
N PHE A 152 -11.75 10.09 1.37
CA PHE A 152 -12.77 9.30 0.69
C PHE A 152 -13.90 10.15 0.07
N VAL A 153 -14.06 11.40 0.52
CA VAL A 153 -14.94 12.35 -0.16
C VAL A 153 -14.26 12.87 -1.43
N MET A 154 -12.95 13.15 -1.36
CA MET A 154 -12.16 13.62 -2.50
C MET A 154 -12.14 12.62 -3.66
N THR A 155 -12.07 11.32 -3.39
CA THR A 155 -12.17 10.29 -4.44
C THR A 155 -13.54 10.31 -5.17
N GLY A 156 -14.59 10.82 -4.53
CA GLY A 156 -15.88 11.06 -5.19
C GLY A 156 -15.95 12.35 -6.02
N LEU A 157 -15.04 13.30 -5.77
CA LEU A 157 -15.04 14.63 -6.40
C LEU A 157 -14.06 14.75 -7.57
N ASP A 158 -12.94 14.02 -7.52
CA ASP A 158 -11.87 14.05 -8.54
C ASP A 158 -11.72 12.68 -9.21
N PRO A 159 -12.19 12.51 -10.47
CA PRO A 159 -12.11 11.25 -11.19
C PRO A 159 -10.67 10.78 -11.48
N GLU A 160 -9.72 11.69 -11.66
CA GLU A 160 -8.32 11.34 -11.94
C GLU A 160 -7.65 10.79 -10.68
N TYR A 161 -7.84 11.49 -9.56
CA TYR A 161 -7.36 11.01 -8.26
C TYR A 161 -8.00 9.69 -7.87
N ASN A 162 -9.32 9.54 -8.08
CA ASN A 162 -10.02 8.28 -7.83
C ASN A 162 -9.45 7.12 -8.65
N ARG A 163 -9.19 7.35 -9.95
CA ARG A 163 -8.58 6.33 -10.82
C ARG A 163 -7.21 5.92 -10.27
N LEU A 164 -6.36 6.88 -9.95
CA LEU A 164 -5.02 6.63 -9.44
C LEU A 164 -5.05 5.90 -8.08
N PHE A 165 -5.94 6.29 -7.18
CA PHE A 165 -6.16 5.63 -5.89
C PHE A 165 -6.55 4.17 -6.09
N ASN A 166 -7.55 3.90 -6.93
CA ASN A 166 -8.01 2.55 -7.23
C ASN A 166 -6.92 1.70 -7.90
N GLU A 167 -6.15 2.24 -8.83
CA GLU A 167 -5.03 1.54 -9.46
C GLU A 167 -3.92 1.17 -8.46
N GLY A 168 -3.58 2.07 -7.54
CA GLY A 168 -2.65 1.79 -6.44
C GLY A 168 -3.14 0.66 -5.52
N MET A 169 -4.42 0.67 -5.17
CA MET A 169 -5.03 -0.40 -4.37
C MET A 169 -5.05 -1.74 -5.11
N VAL A 170 -5.35 -1.73 -6.42
CA VAL A 170 -5.35 -2.95 -7.24
C VAL A 170 -3.96 -3.56 -7.39
N CYS A 171 -2.92 -2.75 -7.61
CA CYS A 171 -1.57 -3.28 -7.82
C CYS A 171 -1.04 -3.94 -6.53
N THR A 172 -1.26 -3.31 -5.37
CA THR A 172 -0.89 -3.87 -4.06
C THR A 172 -1.73 -5.09 -3.68
N ALA A 173 -3.03 -5.11 -3.98
CA ALA A 173 -3.90 -6.26 -3.78
C ALA A 173 -3.36 -7.53 -4.45
N ARG A 174 -2.86 -7.45 -5.70
CA ARG A 174 -2.27 -8.61 -6.39
C ARG A 174 -1.04 -9.17 -5.66
N VAL A 175 -0.20 -8.28 -5.13
CA VAL A 175 1.01 -8.67 -4.38
C VAL A 175 0.62 -9.36 -3.07
N VAL A 176 -0.27 -8.73 -2.29
CA VAL A 176 -0.69 -9.21 -0.98
C VAL A 176 -1.51 -10.49 -1.10
N SER A 177 -2.48 -10.57 -2.01
CA SER A 177 -3.33 -11.76 -2.19
C SER A 177 -2.52 -13.01 -2.52
N LYS A 178 -1.44 -12.89 -3.31
CA LYS A 178 -0.53 -14.02 -3.57
C LYS A 178 0.13 -14.53 -2.29
N ALA A 179 0.60 -13.62 -1.43
CA ALA A 179 1.20 -13.97 -0.15
C ALA A 179 0.16 -14.57 0.82
N VAL A 180 -1.05 -14.02 0.86
CA VAL A 180 -2.17 -14.52 1.67
C VAL A 180 -2.56 -15.94 1.27
N ILE A 181 -2.81 -16.19 -0.03
CA ILE A 181 -3.19 -17.52 -0.54
C ILE A 181 -2.11 -18.56 -0.21
N SER A 182 -0.83 -18.20 -0.33
CA SER A 182 0.28 -19.09 0.00
C SER A 182 0.44 -19.32 1.50
N GLY A 183 0.33 -18.27 2.31
CA GLY A 183 0.59 -18.30 3.76
C GLY A 183 -0.60 -18.78 4.60
N TYR A 184 -1.80 -18.80 4.03
CA TYR A 184 -3.05 -19.06 4.77
C TYR A 184 -3.93 -20.13 4.10
N LYS A 185 -3.31 -21.00 3.30
CA LYS A 185 -4.00 -22.05 2.54
C LYS A 185 -4.92 -22.92 3.40
N ASP A 186 -4.45 -23.34 4.57
CA ASP A 186 -5.24 -24.19 5.48
C ASP A 186 -6.38 -23.42 6.16
N GLY A 187 -6.19 -22.11 6.37
CA GLY A 187 -7.21 -21.24 6.93
C GLY A 187 -8.46 -21.11 6.06
N PHE A 188 -8.33 -21.29 4.73
CA PHE A 188 -9.44 -21.21 3.77
C PHE A 188 -10.18 -22.54 3.54
N LYS A 189 -9.64 -23.69 3.98
CA LYS A 189 -10.17 -25.02 3.62
C LYS A 189 -11.62 -25.24 4.05
N GLU A 190 -11.95 -24.86 5.28
CA GLU A 190 -13.27 -25.13 5.89
C GLU A 190 -14.29 -24.00 5.67
N ILE A 191 -13.89 -22.90 5.02
CA ILE A 191 -14.76 -21.76 4.74
C ILE A 191 -15.61 -22.08 3.52
N LYS A 192 -16.94 -21.92 3.58
CA LYS A 192 -17.83 -22.10 2.42
C LYS A 192 -18.37 -20.78 1.88
N SER A 193 -18.45 -19.75 2.74
CA SER A 193 -18.82 -18.39 2.38
C SER A 193 -17.87 -17.38 3.01
N LEU A 194 -17.41 -16.42 2.22
CA LEU A 194 -16.44 -15.40 2.64
C LEU A 194 -16.93 -14.02 2.19
N VAL A 195 -17.03 -13.09 3.14
CA VAL A 195 -17.30 -11.67 2.84
C VAL A 195 -15.99 -10.90 2.90
N ASP A 196 -15.64 -10.20 1.83
CA ASP A 196 -14.55 -9.22 1.80
C ASP A 196 -15.14 -7.83 2.08
N VAL A 197 -14.95 -7.33 3.30
CA VAL A 197 -15.48 -6.03 3.75
C VAL A 197 -14.48 -4.95 3.36
N GLY A 198 -14.94 -3.93 2.62
CA GLY A 198 -14.07 -2.95 1.99
C GLY A 198 -13.24 -3.55 0.85
N GLY A 199 -13.76 -4.58 0.19
CA GLY A 199 -13.03 -5.32 -0.86
C GLY A 199 -12.79 -4.54 -2.16
N GLY A 200 -13.19 -3.27 -2.21
CA GLY A 200 -13.07 -2.39 -3.36
C GLY A 200 -13.81 -2.95 -4.57
N ILE A 201 -13.13 -3.00 -5.71
CA ILE A 201 -13.65 -3.63 -6.92
C ILE A 201 -13.56 -5.17 -6.90
N GLY A 202 -13.20 -5.81 -5.79
CA GLY A 202 -13.25 -7.27 -5.61
C GLY A 202 -12.00 -8.03 -6.05
N GLY A 203 -10.90 -7.33 -6.32
CA GLY A 203 -9.66 -7.93 -6.82
C GLY A 203 -9.07 -9.00 -5.90
N SER A 204 -8.97 -8.72 -4.59
CA SER A 204 -8.42 -9.67 -3.61
C SER A 204 -9.30 -10.91 -3.44
N LEU A 205 -10.60 -10.72 -3.23
CA LEU A 205 -11.54 -11.83 -3.12
C LEU A 205 -11.58 -12.70 -4.38
N SER A 206 -11.47 -12.11 -5.57
CA SER A 206 -11.47 -12.87 -6.84
C SER A 206 -10.29 -13.85 -6.93
N GLU A 207 -9.09 -13.46 -6.50
CA GLU A 207 -7.92 -14.33 -6.51
C GLU A 207 -8.03 -15.43 -5.43
N ILE A 208 -8.66 -15.13 -4.28
CA ILE A 208 -8.98 -16.13 -3.23
C ILE A 208 -9.98 -17.16 -3.77
N VAL A 209 -11.11 -16.74 -4.33
CA VAL A 209 -12.15 -17.65 -4.87
C VAL A 209 -11.60 -18.47 -6.03
N LYS A 210 -10.75 -17.89 -6.88
CA LYS A 210 -10.06 -18.63 -7.94
C LYS A 210 -9.15 -19.74 -7.40
N ALA A 211 -8.45 -19.49 -6.28
CA ALA A 211 -7.60 -20.48 -5.63
C ALA A 211 -8.38 -21.52 -4.81
N PHE A 212 -9.56 -21.16 -4.32
CA PHE A 212 -10.44 -21.98 -3.49
C PHE A 212 -11.89 -21.96 -4.02
N PRO A 213 -12.18 -22.64 -5.15
CA PRO A 213 -13.47 -22.52 -5.85
C PRO A 213 -14.69 -23.03 -5.07
N HIS A 214 -14.49 -23.71 -3.94
CA HIS A 214 -15.57 -24.11 -3.02
C HIS A 214 -16.11 -22.94 -2.18
N ILE A 215 -15.39 -21.82 -2.11
CA ILE A 215 -15.80 -20.61 -1.39
C ILE A 215 -16.75 -19.79 -2.27
N LYS A 216 -17.92 -19.44 -1.73
CA LYS A 216 -18.80 -18.41 -2.29
C LYS A 216 -18.37 -17.04 -1.76
N GLY A 217 -17.89 -16.17 -2.65
CA GLY A 217 -17.43 -14.84 -2.29
C GLY A 217 -18.53 -13.78 -2.31
N ILE A 218 -18.55 -12.91 -1.31
CA ILE A 218 -19.33 -11.67 -1.29
C ILE A 218 -18.34 -10.50 -1.18
N ASN A 219 -18.14 -9.74 -2.25
CA ASN A 219 -17.41 -8.49 -2.19
C ASN A 219 -18.35 -7.40 -1.67
N PHE A 220 -18.03 -6.78 -0.54
CA PHE A 220 -18.87 -5.80 0.14
C PHE A 220 -18.14 -4.46 0.27
N ASP A 221 -18.67 -3.42 -0.37
CA ASP A 221 -18.11 -2.07 -0.33
C ASP A 221 -19.23 -1.02 -0.47
N LEU A 222 -18.89 0.26 -0.50
CA LEU A 222 -19.84 1.34 -0.74
C LEU A 222 -20.52 1.18 -2.11
N PRO A 223 -21.80 1.57 -2.25
CA PRO A 223 -22.55 1.37 -3.49
C PRO A 223 -21.88 1.90 -4.76
N HIS A 224 -21.22 3.06 -4.68
CA HIS A 224 -20.55 3.67 -5.84
C HIS A 224 -19.28 2.92 -6.25
N VAL A 225 -18.59 2.25 -5.31
CA VAL A 225 -17.39 1.46 -5.59
C VAL A 225 -17.77 0.18 -6.31
N VAL A 226 -18.68 -0.61 -5.72
CA VAL A 226 -19.11 -1.89 -6.31
C VAL A 226 -19.83 -1.74 -7.65
N ALA A 227 -20.43 -0.58 -7.93
CA ALA A 227 -21.04 -0.28 -9.23
C ALA A 227 -20.03 -0.28 -10.39
N THR A 228 -18.73 -0.10 -10.09
CA THR A 228 -17.64 -0.14 -11.08
C THR A 228 -16.89 -1.47 -11.11
N ALA A 229 -17.26 -2.41 -10.24
CA ALA A 229 -16.58 -3.69 -10.12
C ALA A 229 -16.84 -4.59 -11.35
N PRO A 230 -15.80 -5.20 -11.93
CA PRO A 230 -15.98 -6.16 -13.01
C PRO A 230 -16.58 -7.47 -12.47
N MET A 231 -17.24 -8.23 -13.34
CA MET A 231 -17.79 -9.54 -12.99
C MET A 231 -16.66 -10.56 -12.74
N TYR A 232 -16.74 -11.28 -11.63
CA TYR A 232 -15.86 -12.41 -11.32
C TYR A 232 -16.65 -13.68 -11.03
N ASP A 233 -16.21 -14.80 -11.58
CA ASP A 233 -16.81 -16.10 -11.32
C ASP A 233 -16.74 -16.44 -9.82
N GLY A 234 -17.89 -16.79 -9.23
CA GLY A 234 -17.99 -17.16 -7.81
C GLY A 234 -18.00 -15.99 -6.82
N VAL A 235 -18.00 -14.74 -7.29
CA VAL A 235 -18.08 -13.53 -6.45
C VAL A 235 -19.36 -12.76 -6.73
N THR A 236 -20.07 -12.35 -5.67
CA THR A 236 -21.21 -11.43 -5.75
C THR A 236 -20.83 -10.09 -5.16
N HIS A 237 -21.15 -8.99 -5.87
CA HIS A 237 -20.92 -7.62 -5.39
C HIS A 237 -22.14 -7.10 -4.63
N VAL A 238 -21.93 -6.57 -3.42
CA VAL A 238 -22.98 -6.03 -2.56
C VAL A 238 -22.59 -4.65 -2.07
N GLY A 239 -23.42 -3.65 -2.37
CA GLY A 239 -23.24 -2.27 -1.90
C GLY A 239 -23.83 -2.07 -0.50
N GLY A 240 -23.09 -1.42 0.40
CA GLY A 240 -23.59 -1.05 1.72
C GLY A 240 -22.59 -0.29 2.57
N ASP A 241 -22.90 -0.17 3.86
CA ASP A 241 -22.07 0.52 4.86
C ASP A 241 -21.70 -0.46 5.99
N MET A 242 -20.41 -0.75 6.15
CA MET A 242 -19.89 -1.65 7.19
C MET A 242 -20.14 -1.16 8.62
N PHE A 243 -20.33 0.15 8.81
CA PHE A 243 -20.73 0.70 10.10
C PHE A 243 -22.19 0.40 10.43
N ALA A 244 -23.04 0.19 9.43
CA ALA A 244 -24.43 -0.19 9.63
C ALA A 244 -24.58 -1.71 9.81
N SER A 245 -24.12 -2.49 8.84
CA SER A 245 -24.23 -3.96 8.84
C SER A 245 -23.27 -4.61 7.85
N ILE A 246 -22.89 -5.86 8.13
CA ILE A 246 -22.05 -6.68 7.24
C ILE A 246 -22.87 -7.92 6.82
N PRO A 247 -22.82 -8.36 5.55
CA PRO A 247 -23.50 -9.59 5.11
C PRO A 247 -23.06 -10.83 5.90
N GLN A 248 -23.97 -11.78 6.09
CA GLN A 248 -23.69 -13.02 6.82
C GLN A 248 -22.79 -13.97 6.01
N ALA A 249 -21.79 -14.57 6.67
CA ALA A 249 -20.91 -15.58 6.08
C ALA A 249 -20.20 -16.44 7.14
N ASP A 250 -19.51 -17.50 6.71
CA ASP A 250 -18.70 -18.34 7.62
C ASP A 250 -17.46 -17.58 8.12
N ALA A 251 -16.93 -16.69 7.28
CA ALA A 251 -15.81 -15.84 7.64
C ALA A 251 -15.91 -14.46 6.99
N ILE A 252 -15.24 -13.50 7.64
CA ILE A 252 -15.05 -12.14 7.14
C ILE A 252 -13.58 -11.94 6.84
N TYR A 253 -13.27 -11.32 5.71
CA TYR A 253 -11.97 -10.88 5.30
C TYR A 253 -11.94 -9.35 5.24
N MET A 254 -10.88 -8.74 5.77
CA MET A 254 -10.65 -7.30 5.72
C MET A 254 -9.18 -7.07 5.44
N LYS A 255 -8.83 -6.46 4.30
CA LYS A 255 -7.45 -6.10 3.96
C LYS A 255 -7.33 -4.57 3.93
N TRP A 256 -6.42 -3.99 4.73
CA TRP A 256 -6.20 -2.54 4.73
C TRP A 256 -7.48 -1.76 4.98
N ILE A 257 -8.22 -2.20 6.00
CA ILE A 257 -9.49 -1.57 6.38
C ILE A 257 -9.36 -0.98 7.77
N LEU A 258 -9.02 -1.81 8.76
CA LEU A 258 -9.06 -1.36 10.15
C LEU A 258 -7.96 -0.32 10.43
N HIS A 259 -6.87 -0.29 9.65
CA HIS A 259 -5.86 0.77 9.76
C HIS A 259 -6.37 2.17 9.35
N ASP A 260 -7.46 2.28 8.60
CA ASP A 260 -8.03 3.57 8.16
C ASP A 260 -8.80 4.28 9.28
N TRP A 261 -9.08 3.58 10.38
CA TRP A 261 -10.10 3.99 11.35
C TRP A 261 -9.57 4.09 12.77
N SER A 262 -10.16 5.00 13.54
CA SER A 262 -9.95 5.07 14.99
C SER A 262 -10.36 3.79 15.71
N ASP A 263 -9.95 3.64 16.97
CA ASP A 263 -10.26 2.44 17.74
C ASP A 263 -11.77 2.30 17.98
N GLU A 264 -12.50 3.40 18.21
CA GLU A 264 -13.95 3.41 18.38
C GLU A 264 -14.68 2.89 17.12
N HIS A 265 -14.19 3.30 15.95
CA HIS A 265 -14.71 2.85 14.66
C HIS A 265 -14.37 1.38 14.42
N CYS A 266 -13.13 0.96 14.72
CA CYS A 266 -12.73 -0.45 14.64
C CYS A 266 -13.59 -1.34 15.55
N ILE A 267 -13.88 -0.90 16.78
CA ILE A 267 -14.76 -1.60 17.71
C ILE A 267 -16.16 -1.78 17.11
N LYS A 268 -16.70 -0.73 16.47
CA LYS A 268 -18.00 -0.79 15.80
C LYS A 268 -17.99 -1.79 14.63
N ILE A 269 -16.97 -1.74 13.78
CA ILE A 269 -16.80 -2.65 12.64
C ILE A 269 -16.68 -4.11 13.14
N LEU A 270 -15.79 -4.38 14.10
CA LEU A 270 -15.59 -5.72 14.66
C LEU A 270 -16.84 -6.27 15.36
N LYS A 271 -17.63 -5.42 16.04
CA LYS A 271 -18.94 -5.81 16.59
C LYS A 271 -19.93 -6.21 15.50
N ASN A 272 -19.94 -5.51 14.36
CA ASN A 272 -20.76 -5.90 13.22
C ASN A 272 -20.24 -7.19 12.56
N CYS A 273 -18.92 -7.37 12.50
CA CYS A 273 -18.31 -8.62 12.03
C CYS A 273 -18.77 -9.81 12.89
N LYS A 274 -18.73 -9.66 14.22
CA LYS A 274 -19.18 -10.68 15.16
C LYS A 274 -20.65 -11.08 14.96
N LYS A 275 -21.52 -10.11 14.63
CA LYS A 275 -22.95 -10.38 14.33
C LYS A 275 -23.16 -11.07 12.99
N ALA A 276 -22.18 -10.99 12.09
CA ALA A 276 -22.25 -11.48 10.71
C ALA A 276 -21.63 -12.88 10.52
N ILE A 277 -21.08 -13.47 11.59
CA ILE A 277 -20.50 -14.81 11.59
C ILE A 277 -21.16 -15.68 12.67
N GLY A 278 -21.18 -17.00 12.46
CA GLY A 278 -21.58 -17.96 13.49
C GLY A 278 -20.51 -18.17 14.58
N GLU A 279 -20.84 -18.96 15.60
CA GLU A 279 -19.92 -19.29 16.73
C GLU A 279 -18.60 -19.95 16.26
N SER A 280 -18.65 -20.75 15.19
CA SER A 280 -17.47 -21.37 14.58
C SER A 280 -16.80 -20.51 13.50
N GLY A 281 -17.31 -19.30 13.25
CA GLY A 281 -16.78 -18.39 12.25
C GLY A 281 -15.50 -17.68 12.71
N LYS A 282 -14.92 -16.88 11.83
CA LYS A 282 -13.73 -16.06 12.14
C LYS A 282 -13.66 -14.79 11.32
N VAL A 283 -12.92 -13.82 11.84
CA VAL A 283 -12.50 -12.63 11.11
C VAL A 283 -11.03 -12.80 10.73
N ILE A 284 -10.71 -12.55 9.46
CA ILE A 284 -9.38 -12.64 8.87
C ILE A 284 -8.99 -11.22 8.46
N ILE A 285 -8.13 -10.60 9.25
CA ILE A 285 -7.63 -9.24 9.01
C ILE A 285 -6.26 -9.36 8.32
N VAL A 286 -6.04 -8.54 7.29
CA VAL A 286 -4.76 -8.43 6.60
C VAL A 286 -4.31 -6.98 6.69
N ASP A 287 -3.64 -6.67 7.79
CA ASP A 287 -3.09 -5.35 8.14
C ASP A 287 -1.67 -5.50 8.65
N HIS A 288 -0.92 -4.39 8.69
CA HIS A 288 0.40 -4.41 9.28
C HIS A 288 0.31 -4.55 10.81
N VAL A 289 1.23 -5.33 11.37
CA VAL A 289 1.42 -5.43 12.82
C VAL A 289 2.72 -4.71 13.14
N LEU A 290 2.58 -3.47 13.61
CA LEU A 290 3.71 -2.58 13.87
C LEU A 290 4.59 -3.16 14.98
N LYS A 291 5.90 -3.23 14.73
CA LYS A 291 6.91 -3.73 15.65
C LYS A 291 7.89 -2.59 15.97
N PRO A 292 7.70 -1.87 17.09
CA PRO A 292 8.55 -0.73 17.47
C PRO A 292 10.06 -1.03 17.43
N GLU A 293 10.44 -2.21 17.90
CA GLU A 293 11.83 -2.70 17.95
C GLU A 293 12.16 -3.70 16.83
N GLY A 294 11.31 -3.76 15.80
CA GLY A 294 11.45 -4.65 14.67
C GLY A 294 12.56 -4.21 13.71
N ASN A 295 13.24 -5.17 13.08
CA ASN A 295 14.26 -4.93 12.05
C ASN A 295 14.04 -5.79 10.79
N GLY A 296 12.80 -6.24 10.59
CA GLY A 296 12.36 -6.98 9.42
C GLY A 296 12.39 -6.13 8.15
N VAL A 297 12.37 -6.82 7.01
CA VAL A 297 12.52 -6.21 5.66
C VAL A 297 11.51 -5.10 5.38
N PHE A 298 10.33 -5.15 6.02
CA PHE A 298 9.24 -4.19 5.83
C PHE A 298 8.91 -3.35 7.08
N ASP A 299 9.67 -3.48 8.17
CA ASP A 299 9.31 -2.82 9.43
C ASP A 299 9.37 -1.28 9.29
N ASP A 300 10.41 -0.73 8.66
CA ASP A 300 10.50 0.71 8.32
C ASP A 300 9.36 1.17 7.40
N THR A 301 8.87 0.30 6.52
CA THR A 301 7.74 0.61 5.63
C THR A 301 6.44 0.72 6.42
N GLY A 302 6.25 -0.09 7.47
CA GLY A 302 5.12 0.03 8.39
C GLY A 302 5.03 1.41 9.05
N PHE A 303 6.16 1.96 9.51
CA PHE A 303 6.20 3.31 10.07
C PHE A 303 5.92 4.40 9.03
N ALA A 304 6.37 4.21 7.79
CA ALA A 304 6.06 5.14 6.70
C ALA A 304 4.55 5.17 6.42
N PHE A 305 3.88 4.02 6.41
CA PHE A 305 2.42 3.92 6.25
C PHE A 305 1.67 4.52 7.44
N ASP A 306 2.15 4.32 8.68
CA ASP A 306 1.55 4.95 9.87
C ASP A 306 1.56 6.48 9.78
N MET A 307 2.68 7.06 9.31
CA MET A 307 2.80 8.50 9.08
C MET A 307 1.86 9.01 7.99
N MET A 308 1.55 8.20 6.98
CA MET A 308 0.57 8.56 5.95
C MET A 308 -0.84 8.52 6.51
N LEU A 309 -1.21 7.45 7.21
CA LEU A 309 -2.53 7.31 7.87
C LEU A 309 -2.78 8.45 8.86
N LEU A 310 -1.74 8.88 9.58
CA LEU A 310 -1.79 10.05 10.47
C LEU A 310 -2.20 11.34 9.73
N ALA A 311 -1.77 11.52 8.48
CA ALA A 311 -2.12 12.69 7.68
C ALA A 311 -3.51 12.57 7.02
N HIS A 312 -3.90 11.36 6.63
CA HIS A 312 -5.05 11.11 5.76
C HIS A 312 -6.33 10.78 6.52
N ASN A 313 -6.23 10.07 7.64
CA ASN A 313 -7.36 9.42 8.27
C ASN A 313 -7.52 9.86 9.72
N SER A 314 -8.73 10.32 10.09
CA SER A 314 -9.01 10.74 11.47
C SER A 314 -8.97 9.56 12.43
N GLY A 315 -7.80 9.36 13.07
CA GLY A 315 -7.53 8.26 14.00
C GLY A 315 -7.08 6.96 13.34
N GLY A 316 -6.87 6.95 12.03
CA GLY A 316 -6.20 5.84 11.34
C GLY A 316 -4.76 5.70 11.81
N LYS A 317 -4.26 4.46 11.84
CA LYS A 317 -2.93 4.09 12.35
C LYS A 317 -2.60 2.63 12.07
N GLU A 318 -1.32 2.35 11.94
CA GLU A 318 -0.81 0.99 12.08
C GLU A 318 -0.75 0.60 13.55
N ARG A 319 -1.11 -0.66 13.85
CA ARG A 319 -1.31 -1.12 15.23
C ARG A 319 -0.27 -2.13 15.66
N THR A 320 0.22 -2.01 16.90
CA THR A 320 1.02 -3.06 17.51
C THR A 320 0.15 -4.26 17.88
N GLN A 321 0.80 -5.40 18.20
CA GLN A 321 0.09 -6.57 18.70
C GLN A 321 -0.73 -6.27 19.97
N GLU A 322 -0.24 -5.41 20.85
CA GLU A 322 -0.94 -4.98 22.07
C GLU A 322 -2.20 -4.19 21.73
N ASN A 323 -2.15 -3.30 20.74
CA ASN A 323 -3.33 -2.55 20.30
C ASN A 323 -4.40 -3.51 19.72
N TRP A 324 -3.99 -4.46 18.88
CA TRP A 324 -4.89 -5.49 18.34
C TRP A 324 -5.53 -6.32 19.45
N ASN A 325 -4.75 -6.77 20.44
CA ASN A 325 -5.25 -7.51 21.60
C ASN A 325 -6.31 -6.73 22.39
N CYS A 326 -6.11 -5.41 22.58
CA CYS A 326 -7.10 -4.56 23.24
C CYS A 326 -8.42 -4.51 22.45
N LEU A 327 -8.35 -4.29 21.13
CA LEU A 327 -9.54 -4.29 20.26
C LEU A 327 -10.31 -5.61 20.34
N PHE A 328 -9.61 -6.74 20.25
CA PHE A 328 -10.23 -8.06 20.27
C PHE A 328 -10.90 -8.39 21.61
N LYS A 329 -10.27 -8.00 22.73
CA LYS A 329 -10.88 -8.15 24.07
C LYS A 329 -12.18 -7.36 24.20
N GLU A 330 -12.20 -6.11 23.73
CA GLU A 330 -13.39 -5.25 23.84
C GLU A 330 -14.53 -5.68 22.90
N THR A 331 -14.20 -6.34 21.81
CA THR A 331 -15.16 -6.76 20.78
C THR A 331 -15.62 -8.21 20.90
N GLY A 332 -15.10 -8.93 21.90
CA GLY A 332 -15.51 -10.29 22.22
C GLY A 332 -14.95 -11.33 21.25
N PHE A 333 -13.67 -11.16 20.88
CA PHE A 333 -12.82 -12.11 20.17
C PHE A 333 -11.67 -12.55 21.09
N PRO A 334 -11.90 -13.44 22.08
CA PRO A 334 -10.92 -13.74 23.12
C PRO A 334 -9.69 -14.50 22.61
N ARG A 335 -9.78 -15.13 21.44
CA ARG A 335 -8.70 -15.88 20.80
C ARG A 335 -8.36 -15.20 19.49
N TYR A 336 -7.09 -14.91 19.29
CA TYR A 336 -6.56 -14.43 18.03
C TYR A 336 -5.20 -15.06 17.75
N ASN A 337 -4.81 -15.09 16.47
CA ASN A 337 -3.52 -15.59 16.01
C ASN A 337 -2.94 -14.61 14.98
N ILE A 338 -1.63 -14.38 15.02
CA ILE A 338 -0.92 -13.54 14.05
C ILE A 338 0.01 -14.42 13.23
N ILE A 339 -0.18 -14.42 11.92
CA ILE A 339 0.59 -15.20 10.95
C ILE A 339 1.37 -14.21 10.08
N ASN A 340 2.69 -14.22 10.22
CA ASN A 340 3.57 -13.47 9.32
C ASN A 340 3.56 -14.13 7.94
N ILE A 341 3.42 -13.33 6.89
CA ILE A 341 3.49 -13.79 5.49
C ILE A 341 4.62 -13.03 4.77
N ASN A 342 5.00 -13.48 3.57
CA ASN A 342 6.02 -12.83 2.75
C ASN A 342 5.49 -11.55 2.06
N ALA A 343 4.93 -10.62 2.83
CA ALA A 343 4.41 -9.32 2.41
C ALA A 343 4.48 -8.32 3.58
N LEU A 344 4.20 -7.04 3.30
CA LEU A 344 4.13 -5.98 4.32
C LEU A 344 3.09 -6.26 5.44
N PRO A 345 1.83 -6.64 5.13
CA PRO A 345 0.88 -6.98 6.17
C PRO A 345 1.10 -8.38 6.72
N SER A 346 0.60 -8.60 7.94
CA SER A 346 0.39 -9.93 8.51
C SER A 346 -1.06 -10.36 8.33
N ILE A 347 -1.34 -11.64 8.58
CA ILE A 347 -2.71 -12.13 8.73
C ILE A 347 -3.02 -12.23 10.21
N ILE A 348 -4.15 -11.69 10.64
CA ILE A 348 -4.64 -11.76 12.01
C ILE A 348 -5.98 -12.48 12.00
N GLU A 349 -6.02 -13.67 12.58
CA GLU A 349 -7.26 -14.40 12.80
C GLU A 349 -7.86 -13.98 14.12
N ALA A 350 -9.14 -13.63 14.16
CA ALA A 350 -9.87 -13.37 15.39
C ALA A 350 -11.11 -14.28 15.46
N PHE A 351 -11.26 -14.99 16.57
CA PHE A 351 -12.33 -15.97 16.77
C PHE A 351 -13.32 -15.47 17.84
N PRO A 352 -14.64 -15.47 17.57
CA PRO A 352 -15.64 -15.01 18.52
C PRO A 352 -15.72 -15.95 19.74
N VAL A 353 -16.34 -15.46 20.80
CA VAL A 353 -16.81 -16.27 21.95
C VAL A 353 -17.91 -17.21 21.51
#